data_AF-A0A1J0U0J7-F1
#
_entry.id   AF-A0A1J0U0J7-F1
#
_cell.length_a   1.000
_cell.length_b   1.000
_cell.length_c   1.000
_cell.angle_alpha   90.00
_cell.angle_beta   90.00
_cell.angle_gamma   90.00
#
_symmetry.space_group_name_H-M   'P 1'
#
loop_
_entity.id
_entity.type
_entity.pdbx_description
1 polymer ?
#
loop_
_entity_poly.entity_id
_entity_poly.type
_entity_poly.pdbx_seq_one_letter_code
_entity_poly.pdbx_strand_id
1 'polypeptide(L)'
;MLSNLSKKIKFIWLGILTGILSIFLILGIGLTVPGMGLESLKFINSLKTQIQRAFPQGKFVINSKIQIYNTLVNTVLKSSYEADILSSLNFYENSNQNEAIKKEYLAFADNWFNNQWGTTINNRENIDLYDVGLDLIEFDKSVAVKFHSYGYVNTGIQWMFKSGGINQMFSSALQHHALVQQTINNQNNYNQMIDSTGPDINGLVVHKSIGTYLVNNKVWFLNMQLKNLAYGMTALGGDTIFVNTALTEKDIIAPITVNDLYHPNFVSALDTTRTGTVFILMWPFLLAAILPVLVIIIIKLKKEKI
;
A
#
# COMPACT_ATOMS: atom_id res chain seq x y z
N MET A 1 -11.39 47.38 -26.50
CA MET A 1 -10.81 47.53 -25.14
C MET A 1 -9.27 47.46 -25.12
N LEU A 2 -8.62 46.43 -25.70
CA LEU A 2 -7.15 46.30 -25.73
C LEU A 2 -6.38 47.28 -26.66
N SER A 3 -7.06 48.03 -27.52
CA SER A 3 -6.44 49.00 -28.45
C SER A 3 -5.93 50.25 -27.74
N ASN A 4 -6.56 50.66 -26.64
CA ASN A 4 -6.30 51.94 -25.97
C ASN A 4 -5.38 51.79 -24.74
N LEU A 5 -4.83 50.60 -24.50
CA LEU A 5 -3.95 50.34 -23.37
C LEU A 5 -2.52 50.76 -23.69
N SER A 6 -1.84 51.38 -22.72
CA SER A 6 -0.43 51.73 -22.85
C SER A 6 0.45 50.49 -22.97
N LYS A 7 1.62 50.64 -23.61
CA LYS A 7 2.63 49.57 -23.77
C LYS A 7 2.98 48.90 -22.43
N LYS A 8 3.11 49.69 -21.35
CA LYS A 8 3.35 49.19 -19.99
C LYS A 8 2.23 48.28 -19.51
N ILE A 9 0.97 48.67 -19.71
CA ILE A 9 -0.20 47.86 -19.30
C ILE A 9 -0.30 46.57 -20.13
N LYS A 10 0.03 46.61 -21.43
CA LYS A 10 0.09 45.41 -22.28
C LYS A 10 1.12 44.39 -21.80
N PHE A 11 2.31 44.85 -21.37
CA PHE A 11 3.32 43.98 -20.75
C PHE A 11 2.87 43.38 -19.42
N ILE A 12 2.19 44.16 -18.58
CA ILE A 12 1.62 43.67 -17.31
C ILE A 12 0.59 42.56 -17.58
N TRP A 13 -0.35 42.78 -18.52
CA TRP A 13 -1.33 41.75 -18.91
C TRP A 13 -0.69 40.51 -19.51
N LEU A 14 0.35 40.66 -20.34
CA LEU A 14 1.11 39.53 -20.86
C LEU A 14 1.66 38.68 -19.70
N GLY A 15 2.33 39.31 -18.74
CA GLY A 15 2.90 38.63 -17.57
C GLY A 15 1.85 37.95 -16.68
N ILE A 16 0.71 38.60 -16.44
CA ILE A 16 -0.40 38.02 -15.66
C ILE A 16 -0.96 36.79 -16.36
N LEU A 17 -1.28 36.89 -17.66
CA LEU A 17 -1.91 35.81 -18.42
C LEU A 17 -0.97 34.61 -18.58
N THR A 18 0.32 34.84 -18.86
CA THR A 18 1.32 33.75 -18.89
C THR A 18 1.53 33.17 -17.49
N GLY A 19 1.56 34.02 -16.46
CA GLY A 19 1.69 33.58 -15.08
C GLY A 19 0.55 32.66 -14.64
N ILE A 20 -0.70 33.00 -14.96
CA ILE A 20 -1.87 32.15 -14.69
C ILE A 20 -1.72 30.79 -15.38
N LEU A 21 -1.39 30.75 -16.68
CA LEU A 21 -1.20 29.49 -17.41
C LEU A 21 -0.10 28.62 -16.80
N SER A 22 1.03 29.21 -16.42
CA SER A 22 2.15 28.50 -15.80
C SER A 22 1.80 28.00 -14.40
N ILE A 23 1.13 28.79 -13.57
CA ILE A 23 0.73 28.41 -12.21
C ILE A 23 -0.21 27.20 -12.24
N PHE A 24 -1.22 27.19 -13.11
CA PHE A 24 -2.13 26.05 -13.22
C PHE A 24 -1.40 24.77 -13.63
N LEU A 25 -0.45 24.85 -14.57
CA LEU A 25 0.32 23.68 -14.99
C LEU A 25 1.28 23.18 -13.90
N ILE A 26 2.04 24.10 -13.29
CA ILE A 26 3.03 23.77 -12.26
C ILE A 26 2.35 23.22 -11.01
N LEU A 27 1.30 23.88 -10.52
CA LEU A 27 0.51 23.38 -9.40
C LEU A 27 -0.21 22.08 -9.76
N GLY A 28 -0.74 21.98 -10.98
CA GLY A 28 -1.39 20.75 -11.44
C GLY A 28 -0.45 19.55 -11.36
N ILE A 29 0.75 19.66 -11.94
CA ILE A 29 1.76 18.60 -11.87
C ILE A 29 2.22 18.37 -10.43
N GLY A 30 2.57 19.44 -9.70
CA GLY A 30 3.12 19.34 -8.34
C GLY A 30 2.17 18.67 -7.35
N LEU A 31 0.86 18.94 -7.47
CA LEU A 31 -0.17 18.36 -6.60
C LEU A 31 -0.58 16.95 -7.04
N THR A 32 -0.50 16.62 -8.33
CA THR A 32 -0.85 15.27 -8.84
C THR A 32 0.25 14.24 -8.61
N VAL A 33 1.53 14.63 -8.56
CA VAL A 33 2.65 13.67 -8.47
C VAL A 33 2.60 12.77 -7.23
N PRO A 34 2.39 13.27 -5.99
CA PRO A 34 2.50 12.43 -4.79
C PRO A 34 1.56 11.22 -4.77
N GLY A 35 0.26 11.42 -4.97
CA GLY A 35 -0.72 10.32 -4.90
C GLY A 35 -0.84 9.67 -3.52
N MET A 36 -1.80 8.74 -3.38
CA MET A 36 -1.87 7.87 -2.20
C MET A 36 -0.68 6.89 -2.16
N GLY A 37 -0.09 6.55 -3.31
CA GLY A 37 1.06 5.66 -3.40
C GLY A 37 2.27 6.13 -2.60
N LEU A 38 2.49 7.44 -2.46
CA LEU A 38 3.57 7.97 -1.62
C LEU A 38 3.30 7.71 -0.12
N GLU A 39 2.05 7.86 0.32
CA GLU A 39 1.65 7.56 1.70
C GLU A 39 1.77 6.06 2.00
N SER A 40 1.38 5.20 1.05
CA SER A 40 1.59 3.77 1.14
C SER A 40 3.07 3.41 1.19
N LEU A 41 3.93 4.09 0.41
CA LEU A 41 5.37 3.83 0.44
C LEU A 41 5.99 4.16 1.81
N LYS A 42 5.59 5.28 2.43
CA LYS A 42 6.02 5.62 3.79
C LYS A 42 5.58 4.54 4.80
N PHE A 43 4.34 4.09 4.70
CA PHE A 43 3.82 2.98 5.51
C PHE A 43 4.60 1.69 5.31
N ILE A 44 4.77 1.26 4.06
CA ILE A 44 5.52 0.07 3.69
C ILE A 44 6.96 0.14 4.20
N ASN A 45 7.61 1.30 4.11
CA ASN A 45 8.96 1.47 4.63
C ASN A 45 9.00 1.34 6.16
N SER A 46 8.02 1.92 6.88
CA SER A 46 7.93 1.73 8.33
C SER A 46 7.66 0.27 8.71
N LEU A 47 6.80 -0.42 7.95
CA LEU A 47 6.50 -1.84 8.12
C LEU A 47 7.74 -2.70 7.87
N LYS A 48 8.48 -2.41 6.79
CA LYS A 48 9.75 -3.06 6.46
C LYS A 48 10.74 -2.94 7.61
N THR A 49 10.89 -1.76 8.19
CA THR A 49 11.77 -1.57 9.36
C THR A 49 11.35 -2.47 10.53
N GLN A 50 10.05 -2.59 10.82
CA GLN A 50 9.57 -3.48 11.88
C GLN A 50 9.78 -4.96 11.54
N ILE A 51 9.56 -5.37 10.29
CA ILE A 51 9.83 -6.74 9.83
C ILE A 51 11.31 -7.08 9.97
N GLN A 52 12.21 -6.19 9.55
CA GLN A 52 13.66 -6.40 9.67
C GLN A 52 14.12 -6.45 11.13
N ARG A 53 13.43 -5.74 12.04
CA ARG A 53 13.67 -5.80 13.49
C ARG A 53 13.14 -7.12 14.08
N ALA A 54 11.95 -7.54 13.66
CA ALA A 54 11.26 -8.73 14.14
C ALA A 54 11.92 -10.02 13.67
N PHE A 55 12.36 -10.05 12.41
CA PHE A 55 12.97 -11.19 11.75
C PHE A 55 14.32 -10.79 11.13
N PRO A 56 15.38 -10.57 11.93
CA PRO A 56 16.67 -10.18 11.39
C PRO A 56 17.24 -11.26 10.46
N GLN A 57 17.88 -10.81 9.38
CA GLN A 57 18.49 -11.70 8.39
C GLN A 57 19.46 -12.70 9.05
N GLY A 58 19.33 -13.98 8.68
CA GLY A 58 20.14 -15.08 9.17
C GLY A 58 19.82 -15.53 10.60
N LYS A 59 18.96 -14.82 11.34
CA LYS A 59 18.63 -15.17 12.73
C LYS A 59 17.64 -16.33 12.78
N PHE A 60 16.51 -16.19 12.09
CA PHE A 60 15.42 -17.19 12.12
C PHE A 60 15.35 -17.93 10.79
N VAL A 61 16.23 -18.91 10.63
CA VAL A 61 16.33 -19.72 9.41
C VAL A 61 15.75 -21.10 9.66
N ILE A 62 14.67 -21.47 8.95
CA ILE A 62 14.05 -22.80 9.03
C ILE A 62 15.02 -23.84 8.48
N ASN A 63 15.26 -24.89 9.27
CA ASN A 63 16.17 -25.98 8.93
C ASN A 63 15.48 -26.99 8.00
N SER A 64 15.97 -27.12 6.77
CA SER A 64 15.38 -28.01 5.77
C SER A 64 15.59 -29.50 6.03
N LYS A 65 16.46 -29.84 6.99
CA LYS A 65 16.77 -31.22 7.37
C LYS A 65 15.77 -31.81 8.37
N ILE A 66 14.88 -31.00 8.96
CA ILE A 66 13.88 -31.52 9.89
C ILE A 66 12.87 -32.41 9.16
N GLN A 67 12.39 -33.45 9.85
CA GLN A 67 11.48 -34.43 9.26
C GLN A 67 10.16 -33.78 8.78
N ILE A 68 9.66 -32.81 9.53
CA ILE A 68 8.39 -32.13 9.26
C ILE A 68 8.52 -30.93 8.31
N TYR A 69 9.70 -30.70 7.68
CA TYR A 69 9.99 -29.48 6.92
C TYR A 69 8.89 -29.12 5.91
N ASN A 70 8.51 -30.06 5.04
CA ASN A 70 7.50 -29.82 4.01
C ASN A 70 6.13 -29.51 4.62
N THR A 71 5.74 -30.19 5.71
CA THR A 71 4.48 -29.91 6.42
C THR A 71 4.53 -28.52 7.04
N LEU A 72 5.59 -28.20 7.76
CA LEU A 72 5.76 -26.90 8.41
C LEU A 72 5.69 -25.75 7.40
N VAL A 73 6.41 -25.85 6.28
CA VAL A 73 6.44 -24.78 5.28
C VAL A 73 5.11 -24.66 4.52
N ASN A 74 4.55 -25.77 4.03
CA ASN A 74 3.30 -25.74 3.27
C ASN A 74 2.06 -25.44 4.13
N THR A 75 2.18 -25.55 5.44
CA THR A 75 1.09 -25.25 6.36
C THR A 75 1.32 -23.90 7.03
N VAL A 76 2.38 -23.75 7.83
CA VAL A 76 2.62 -22.52 8.61
C VAL A 76 2.99 -21.34 7.72
N LEU A 77 4.01 -21.46 6.84
CA LEU A 77 4.40 -20.31 6.01
C LEU A 77 3.32 -19.93 5.01
N LYS A 78 2.72 -20.93 4.33
CA LYS A 78 1.60 -20.68 3.41
C LYS A 78 0.43 -20.00 4.11
N SER A 79 0.05 -20.47 5.29
CA SER A 79 -1.05 -19.87 6.08
C SER A 79 -0.78 -18.41 6.43
N SER A 80 0.49 -17.97 6.52
CA SER A 80 0.78 -16.55 6.75
C SER A 80 0.36 -15.66 5.56
N TYR A 81 0.50 -16.11 4.32
CA TYR A 81 -0.01 -15.39 3.14
C TYR A 81 -1.54 -15.38 3.09
N GLU A 82 -2.15 -16.53 3.39
CA GLU A 82 -3.61 -16.66 3.47
C GLU A 82 -4.18 -15.77 4.59
N ALA A 83 -3.58 -15.80 5.78
CA ALA A 83 -4.01 -15.00 6.91
C ALA A 83 -3.83 -13.50 6.66
N ASP A 84 -2.74 -13.09 6.01
CA ASP A 84 -2.51 -11.69 5.69
C ASP A 84 -3.63 -11.14 4.79
N ILE A 85 -3.87 -11.82 3.66
CA ILE A 85 -4.89 -11.38 2.70
C ILE A 85 -6.30 -11.49 3.27
N LEU A 86 -6.63 -12.55 4.02
CA LEU A 86 -7.95 -12.70 4.63
C LEU A 86 -8.17 -11.73 5.79
N SER A 87 -7.13 -11.37 6.55
CA SER A 87 -7.25 -10.35 7.59
C SER A 87 -7.58 -8.97 7.02
N SER A 88 -7.28 -8.72 5.74
CA SER A 88 -7.63 -7.51 5.01
C SER A 88 -9.02 -7.55 4.33
N LEU A 89 -9.73 -8.69 4.39
CA LEU A 89 -11.07 -8.82 3.82
C LEU A 89 -12.14 -8.46 4.86
N ASN A 90 -13.11 -7.61 4.50
CA ASN A 90 -14.24 -7.29 5.38
C ASN A 90 -15.34 -8.34 5.27
N PHE A 91 -15.37 -9.27 6.21
CA PHE A 91 -16.33 -10.37 6.23
C PHE A 91 -17.76 -9.96 6.67
N TYR A 92 -17.95 -8.73 7.13
CA TYR A 92 -19.21 -8.29 7.75
C TYR A 92 -20.12 -7.48 6.82
N GLU A 93 -19.59 -6.88 5.75
CA GLU A 93 -20.39 -6.02 4.85
C GLU A 93 -21.18 -6.79 3.78
N ASN A 94 -20.73 -7.98 3.35
CA ASN A 94 -21.39 -8.73 2.27
C ASN A 94 -21.22 -10.26 2.35
N SER A 95 -21.79 -10.88 3.39
CA SER A 95 -21.65 -12.31 3.68
C SER A 95 -21.86 -13.25 2.49
N ASN A 96 -22.77 -12.91 1.57
CA ASN A 96 -23.14 -13.74 0.42
C ASN A 96 -22.10 -13.70 -0.72
N GLN A 97 -21.27 -12.65 -0.80
CA GLN A 97 -20.19 -12.53 -1.79
C GLN A 97 -18.83 -12.92 -1.20
N ASN A 98 -18.71 -12.90 0.13
CA ASN A 98 -17.46 -13.16 0.84
C ASN A 98 -16.88 -14.54 0.54
N GLU A 99 -17.69 -15.58 0.31
CA GLU A 99 -17.17 -16.90 -0.04
C GLU A 99 -16.52 -16.95 -1.44
N ALA A 100 -17.09 -16.25 -2.42
CA ALA A 100 -16.50 -16.16 -3.76
C ALA A 100 -15.19 -15.33 -3.73
N ILE A 101 -15.22 -14.19 -3.02
CA ILE A 101 -14.06 -13.31 -2.87
C ILE A 101 -12.95 -14.02 -2.09
N LYS A 102 -13.29 -14.70 -0.99
CA LYS A 102 -12.36 -15.51 -0.19
C LYS A 102 -11.66 -16.55 -1.05
N LYS A 103 -12.39 -17.27 -1.91
CA LYS A 103 -11.79 -18.25 -2.83
C LYS A 103 -10.79 -17.60 -3.79
N GLU A 104 -11.11 -16.43 -4.33
CA GLU A 104 -10.19 -15.70 -5.21
C GLU A 104 -8.93 -15.24 -4.46
N TYR A 105 -9.10 -14.75 -3.23
CA TYR A 105 -8.01 -14.30 -2.37
C TYR A 105 -7.07 -15.45 -2.00
N LEU A 106 -7.63 -16.58 -1.59
CA LEU A 106 -6.87 -17.79 -1.27
C LEU A 106 -6.16 -18.35 -2.50
N ALA A 107 -6.83 -18.40 -3.65
CA ALA A 107 -6.18 -18.82 -4.90
C ALA A 107 -5.03 -17.88 -5.30
N PHE A 108 -5.16 -16.58 -5.03
CA PHE A 108 -4.09 -15.62 -5.26
C PHE A 108 -2.90 -15.85 -4.32
N ALA A 109 -3.16 -16.05 -3.02
CA ALA A 109 -2.14 -16.38 -2.03
C ALA A 109 -1.40 -17.69 -2.37
N ASP A 110 -2.13 -18.74 -2.73
CA ASP A 110 -1.58 -20.04 -3.14
C ASP A 110 -0.66 -19.93 -4.34
N ASN A 111 -1.12 -19.24 -5.39
CA ASN A 111 -0.33 -19.07 -6.59
C ASN A 111 0.93 -18.25 -6.32
N TRP A 112 0.82 -17.17 -5.53
CA TRP A 112 1.98 -16.38 -5.14
C TRP A 112 3.00 -17.22 -4.37
N PHE A 113 2.55 -17.90 -3.31
CA PHE A 113 3.40 -18.73 -2.47
C PHE A 113 4.11 -19.82 -3.27
N ASN A 114 3.38 -20.56 -4.11
CA ASN A 114 3.95 -21.62 -4.92
C ASN A 114 4.95 -21.10 -5.96
N ASN A 115 4.68 -19.94 -6.57
CA ASN A 115 5.60 -19.33 -7.53
C ASN A 115 6.89 -18.87 -6.86
N GLN A 116 6.80 -18.30 -5.67
CA GLN A 116 7.94 -17.74 -4.97
C GLN A 116 8.77 -18.82 -4.26
N TRP A 117 8.11 -19.71 -3.53
CA TRP A 117 8.77 -20.64 -2.60
C TRP A 117 8.77 -22.09 -3.09
N GLY A 118 7.98 -22.44 -4.11
CA GLY A 118 7.81 -23.83 -4.56
C GLY A 118 9.12 -24.51 -4.94
N THR A 119 10.00 -23.82 -5.66
CA THR A 119 11.33 -24.35 -6.04
C THR A 119 12.22 -24.57 -4.82
N THR A 120 12.32 -23.59 -3.93
CA THR A 120 13.09 -23.66 -2.67
C THR A 120 12.62 -24.81 -1.78
N ILE A 121 11.29 -25.01 -1.69
CA ILE A 121 10.68 -26.12 -0.95
C ILE A 121 11.02 -27.46 -1.59
N ASN A 122 10.85 -27.59 -2.92
CA ASN A 122 11.12 -28.82 -3.66
C ASN A 122 12.60 -29.23 -3.57
N ASN A 123 13.51 -28.26 -3.57
CA ASN A 123 14.94 -28.48 -3.40
C ASN A 123 15.36 -28.73 -1.95
N ARG A 124 14.45 -28.60 -0.98
CA ARG A 124 14.72 -28.64 0.47
C ARG A 124 15.85 -27.69 0.87
N GLU A 125 15.76 -26.45 0.41
CA GLU A 125 16.66 -25.39 0.83
C GLU A 125 16.18 -24.80 2.18
N ASN A 126 17.10 -24.23 2.95
CA ASN A 126 16.72 -23.51 4.17
C ASN A 126 15.96 -22.23 3.80
N ILE A 127 14.97 -21.83 4.61
CA ILE A 127 14.18 -20.61 4.39
C ILE A 127 14.45 -19.63 5.51
N ASP A 128 14.89 -18.42 5.17
CA ASP A 128 15.05 -17.33 6.11
C ASP A 128 13.71 -16.58 6.28
N LEU A 129 13.24 -16.44 7.52
CA LEU A 129 12.02 -15.67 7.81
C LEU A 129 12.16 -14.18 7.47
N TYR A 130 13.39 -13.66 7.39
CA TYR A 130 13.65 -12.33 6.84
C TYR A 130 13.16 -12.21 5.40
N ASP A 131 13.52 -13.18 4.54
CA ASP A 131 13.15 -13.18 3.13
C ASP A 131 11.64 -13.37 2.96
N VAL A 132 11.02 -14.23 3.78
CA VAL A 132 9.55 -14.40 3.84
C VAL A 132 8.87 -13.08 4.23
N GLY A 133 9.39 -12.38 5.24
CA GLY A 133 8.84 -11.09 5.66
C GLY A 133 8.92 -10.01 4.58
N LEU A 134 10.02 -9.98 3.81
CA LEU A 134 10.13 -9.07 2.67
C LEU A 134 9.22 -9.45 1.51
N ASP A 135 9.04 -10.75 1.25
CA ASP A 135 8.14 -11.22 0.20
C ASP A 135 6.66 -10.88 0.50
N LEU A 136 6.24 -10.99 1.78
CA LEU A 136 4.91 -10.58 2.22
C LEU A 136 4.61 -9.09 1.92
N ILE A 137 5.62 -8.22 1.93
CA ILE A 137 5.46 -6.81 1.52
C ILE A 137 5.15 -6.70 0.02
N GLU A 138 5.82 -7.49 -0.83
CA GLU A 138 5.57 -7.49 -2.27
C GLU A 138 4.25 -8.15 -2.63
N PHE A 139 3.86 -9.18 -1.88
CA PHE A 139 2.54 -9.78 -1.91
C PHE A 139 1.46 -8.74 -1.61
N ASP A 140 1.58 -8.00 -0.50
CA ASP A 140 0.67 -6.93 -0.09
C ASP A 140 0.47 -5.86 -1.17
N LYS A 141 1.56 -5.40 -1.78
CA LYS A 141 1.50 -4.44 -2.90
C LYS A 141 0.71 -5.02 -4.06
N SER A 142 0.92 -6.30 -4.37
CA SER A 142 0.22 -6.98 -5.47
C SER A 142 -1.26 -7.19 -5.17
N VAL A 143 -1.61 -7.49 -3.92
CA VAL A 143 -3.00 -7.53 -3.42
C VAL A 143 -3.66 -6.16 -3.60
N ALA A 144 -2.99 -5.07 -3.16
CA ALA A 144 -3.53 -3.72 -3.28
C ALA A 144 -3.77 -3.29 -4.74
N VAL A 145 -2.88 -3.68 -5.67
CA VAL A 145 -3.08 -3.47 -7.12
C VAL A 145 -4.31 -4.22 -7.62
N LYS A 146 -4.42 -5.52 -7.29
CA LYS A 146 -5.41 -6.41 -7.88
C LYS A 146 -6.80 -6.17 -7.31
N PHE A 147 -6.91 -5.99 -6.00
CA PHE A 147 -8.20 -6.05 -5.29
C PHE A 147 -8.68 -4.71 -4.74
N HIS A 148 -7.80 -3.71 -4.59
CA HIS A 148 -8.17 -2.42 -4.01
C HIS A 148 -8.16 -1.29 -5.06
N SER A 149 -7.05 -0.58 -5.18
CA SER A 149 -6.94 0.57 -6.08
C SER A 149 -5.52 0.72 -6.58
N TYR A 150 -5.42 1.01 -7.87
CA TYR A 150 -4.16 1.36 -8.52
C TYR A 150 -3.44 2.53 -7.82
N GLY A 151 -4.21 3.46 -7.24
CA GLY A 151 -3.67 4.63 -6.54
C GLY A 151 -2.92 4.30 -5.23
N TYR A 152 -3.12 3.13 -4.62
CA TYR A 152 -2.42 2.75 -3.39
C TYR A 152 -0.95 2.39 -3.61
N VAL A 153 -0.53 2.08 -4.83
CA VAL A 153 0.84 1.64 -5.12
C VAL A 153 1.52 2.42 -6.23
N ASN A 154 0.81 3.38 -6.84
CA ASN A 154 1.32 4.20 -7.93
C ASN A 154 1.20 5.69 -7.60
N THR A 155 2.04 6.48 -8.26
CA THR A 155 1.97 7.94 -8.19
C THR A 155 0.65 8.45 -8.77
N GLY A 156 0.22 9.64 -8.35
CA GLY A 156 -1.04 10.20 -8.85
C GLY A 156 -1.01 10.48 -10.36
N ILE A 157 0.16 10.78 -10.93
CA ILE A 157 0.31 10.99 -12.38
C ILE A 157 0.14 9.68 -13.16
N GLN A 158 0.75 8.57 -12.72
CA GLN A 158 0.55 7.26 -13.32
C GLN A 158 -0.91 6.84 -13.24
N TRP A 159 -1.55 7.12 -12.09
CA TRP A 159 -2.94 6.80 -11.88
C TRP A 159 -3.88 7.61 -12.78
N MET A 160 -3.65 8.91 -12.96
CA MET A 160 -4.44 9.75 -13.85
C MET A 160 -4.44 9.23 -15.30
N PHE A 161 -3.31 8.72 -15.79
CA PHE A 161 -3.17 8.20 -17.16
C PHE A 161 -3.52 6.72 -17.31
N LYS A 162 -3.88 6.01 -16.23
CA LYS A 162 -4.40 4.64 -16.33
C LYS A 162 -5.82 4.68 -16.90
N SER A 163 -6.16 3.73 -17.77
CA SER A 163 -7.55 3.54 -18.22
C SER A 163 -8.51 3.39 -17.02
N GLY A 164 -9.54 4.24 -16.97
CA GLY A 164 -10.49 4.32 -15.83
C GLY A 164 -9.94 5.01 -14.58
N GLY A 165 -8.69 5.47 -14.58
CA GLY A 165 -7.98 6.00 -13.41
C GLY A 165 -8.61 7.27 -12.84
N ILE A 166 -8.95 8.23 -13.69
CA ILE A 166 -9.66 9.46 -13.26
C ILE A 166 -11.03 9.10 -12.65
N ASN A 167 -11.81 8.22 -13.28
CA ASN A 167 -13.11 7.80 -12.74
C ASN A 167 -12.96 7.14 -11.36
N GLN A 168 -11.96 6.28 -11.19
CA GLN A 168 -11.65 5.67 -9.91
C GLN A 168 -11.22 6.72 -8.87
N MET A 169 -10.34 7.66 -9.25
CA MET A 169 -9.82 8.72 -8.40
C MET A 169 -10.95 9.61 -7.85
N PHE A 170 -11.94 9.95 -8.66
CA PHE A 170 -13.07 10.79 -8.24
C PHE A 170 -14.25 9.99 -7.67
N SER A 171 -14.13 8.68 -7.52
CA SER A 171 -15.21 7.86 -6.94
C SER A 171 -15.36 8.10 -5.43
N SER A 172 -16.61 8.16 -4.97
CA SER A 172 -16.94 8.22 -3.54
C SER A 172 -16.55 6.94 -2.81
N ALA A 173 -16.70 5.78 -3.48
CA ALA A 173 -16.31 4.49 -2.95
C ALA A 173 -14.83 4.45 -2.56
N LEU A 174 -13.93 4.99 -3.39
CA LEU A 174 -12.52 5.05 -3.05
C LEU A 174 -12.23 6.00 -1.88
N GLN A 175 -12.89 7.16 -1.85
CA GLN A 175 -12.70 8.11 -0.73
C GLN A 175 -13.14 7.50 0.59
N HIS A 176 -14.27 6.80 0.59
CA HIS A 176 -14.73 6.06 1.77
C HIS A 176 -13.71 4.98 2.15
N HIS A 177 -13.29 4.14 1.19
CA HIS A 177 -12.31 3.09 1.46
C HIS A 177 -10.99 3.66 2.01
N ALA A 178 -10.48 4.75 1.44
CA ALA A 178 -9.27 5.43 1.92
C ALA A 178 -9.43 5.97 3.36
N LEU A 179 -10.60 6.53 3.68
CA LEU A 179 -10.91 6.99 5.03
C LEU A 179 -10.92 5.84 6.04
N VAL A 180 -11.56 4.71 5.72
CA VAL A 180 -11.60 3.57 6.66
C VAL A 180 -10.21 2.96 6.81
N GLN A 181 -9.45 2.81 5.71
CA GLN A 181 -8.09 2.25 5.76
C GLN A 181 -7.10 3.12 6.56
N GLN A 182 -7.20 4.45 6.49
CA GLN A 182 -6.32 5.34 7.28
C GLN A 182 -6.75 5.50 8.74
N THR A 183 -7.98 5.14 9.09
CA THR A 183 -8.49 5.31 10.46
C THR A 183 -7.75 4.37 11.40
N ILE A 184 -7.52 4.82 12.64
CA ILE A 184 -6.87 4.01 13.67
C ILE A 184 -7.86 3.77 14.79
N ASN A 185 -8.12 2.50 15.07
CA ASN A 185 -8.93 2.08 16.20
C ASN A 185 -8.02 1.73 17.39
N ASN A 186 -8.61 1.64 18.58
CA ASN A 186 -7.94 1.02 19.72
C ASN A 186 -7.58 -0.44 19.36
N GLN A 187 -6.31 -0.81 19.53
CA GLN A 187 -5.82 -2.13 19.11
C GLN A 187 -6.54 -3.30 19.80
N ASN A 188 -6.92 -3.15 21.07
CA ASN A 188 -7.63 -4.20 21.79
C ASN A 188 -9.04 -4.40 21.22
N ASN A 189 -9.73 -3.31 20.89
CA ASN A 189 -11.04 -3.38 20.23
C ASN A 189 -10.91 -4.00 18.84
N TYR A 190 -9.88 -3.61 18.08
CA TYR A 190 -9.61 -4.19 16.76
C TYR A 190 -9.36 -5.71 16.84
N ASN A 191 -8.55 -6.15 17.80
CA ASN A 191 -8.26 -7.58 17.99
C ASN A 191 -9.52 -8.41 18.28
N GLN A 192 -10.54 -7.84 18.93
CA GLN A 192 -11.83 -8.51 19.17
C GLN A 192 -12.71 -8.62 17.92
N MET A 193 -12.39 -7.87 16.85
CA MET A 193 -13.08 -7.90 15.56
C MET A 193 -12.43 -8.87 14.56
N ILE A 194 -11.40 -9.60 14.97
CA ILE A 194 -10.79 -10.67 14.19
C ILE A 194 -11.06 -12.00 14.89
N ASP A 195 -11.69 -12.91 14.16
CA ASP A 195 -11.83 -14.31 14.55
C ASP A 195 -10.76 -15.12 13.83
N SER A 196 -9.84 -15.70 14.60
CA SER A 196 -8.72 -16.48 14.08
C SER A 196 -8.39 -17.65 15.00
N THR A 197 -7.92 -18.75 14.41
CA THR A 197 -7.35 -19.90 15.14
C THR A 197 -5.85 -19.98 14.91
N GLY A 198 -5.12 -20.54 15.87
CA GLY A 198 -3.67 -20.50 15.90
C GLY A 198 -3.15 -19.22 16.55
N PRO A 199 -1.82 -19.01 16.58
CA PRO A 199 -0.81 -19.79 15.86
C PRO A 199 -0.56 -21.19 16.44
N ASP A 200 -0.51 -22.21 15.58
CA ASP A 200 -0.10 -23.59 15.93
C ASP A 200 0.61 -24.29 14.74
N ILE A 201 0.79 -25.62 14.80
CA ILE A 201 1.40 -26.40 13.71
C ILE A 201 0.57 -26.41 12.41
N ASN A 202 -0.73 -26.10 12.51
CA ASN A 202 -1.62 -25.92 11.38
C ASN A 202 -1.59 -24.47 10.83
N GLY A 203 -0.78 -23.60 11.45
CA GLY A 203 -0.58 -22.23 11.01
C GLY A 203 -1.56 -21.25 11.62
N LEU A 204 -1.72 -20.10 10.96
CA LEU A 204 -2.66 -19.04 11.34
C LEU A 204 -3.85 -19.08 10.40
N VAL A 205 -5.06 -19.27 10.92
CA VAL A 205 -6.29 -19.28 10.12
C VAL A 205 -7.18 -18.12 10.52
N VAL A 206 -7.54 -17.28 9.56
CA VAL A 206 -8.51 -16.18 9.75
C VAL A 206 -9.88 -16.64 9.29
N HIS A 207 -10.83 -16.69 10.21
CA HIS A 207 -12.23 -17.04 9.94
C HIS A 207 -13.04 -15.81 9.56
N LYS A 208 -12.85 -14.71 10.30
CA LYS A 208 -13.53 -13.44 10.07
C LYS A 208 -12.61 -12.28 10.44
N SER A 209 -12.75 -11.19 9.70
CA SER A 209 -12.06 -9.93 9.92
C SER A 209 -12.94 -8.78 9.46
N ILE A 210 -12.71 -7.60 10.04
CA ILE A 210 -13.31 -6.34 9.58
C ILE A 210 -12.56 -5.77 8.36
N GLY A 211 -11.41 -6.33 8.00
CA GLY A 211 -10.68 -6.06 6.74
C GLY A 211 -10.14 -4.64 6.55
N THR A 212 -10.26 -3.81 7.57
CA THR A 212 -9.99 -2.38 7.45
C THR A 212 -9.08 -1.91 8.59
N TYR A 213 -8.79 -0.60 8.66
CA TYR A 213 -7.82 -0.04 9.60
C TYR A 213 -6.42 -0.61 9.36
N LEU A 214 -5.78 -0.23 8.25
CA LEU A 214 -4.53 -0.79 7.74
C LEU A 214 -3.44 -0.95 8.80
N VAL A 215 -3.22 0.09 9.61
CA VAL A 215 -2.21 0.07 10.68
C VAL A 215 -2.57 -0.98 11.74
N ASN A 216 -3.81 -1.01 12.21
CA ASN A 216 -4.25 -1.99 13.20
C ASN A 216 -4.18 -3.42 12.69
N ASN A 217 -4.54 -3.63 11.42
CA ASN A 217 -4.43 -4.92 10.74
C ASN A 217 -2.99 -5.44 10.73
N LYS A 218 -2.03 -4.61 10.29
CA LYS A 218 -0.63 -5.03 10.22
C LYS A 218 0.02 -5.21 11.59
N VAL A 219 -0.38 -4.41 12.59
CA VAL A 219 0.02 -4.64 13.99
C VAL A 219 -0.49 -5.99 14.50
N TRP A 220 -1.76 -6.32 14.25
CA TRP A 220 -2.32 -7.62 14.63
C TRP A 220 -1.55 -8.74 13.93
N PHE A 221 -1.38 -8.66 12.61
CA PHE A 221 -0.75 -9.70 11.81
C PHE A 221 0.69 -9.97 12.24
N LEU A 222 1.53 -8.93 12.35
CA LEU A 222 2.92 -9.10 12.77
C LEU A 222 3.03 -9.69 14.17
N ASN A 223 2.17 -9.28 15.10
CA ASN A 223 2.16 -9.85 16.44
C ASN A 223 1.72 -11.32 16.45
N MET A 224 0.83 -11.74 15.54
CA MET A 224 0.52 -13.16 15.36
C MET A 224 1.71 -13.94 14.78
N GLN A 225 2.49 -13.33 13.88
CA GLN A 225 3.73 -13.95 13.38
C GLN A 225 4.81 -14.07 14.47
N LEU A 226 4.93 -13.09 15.37
CA LEU A 226 5.83 -13.20 16.55
C LEU A 226 5.40 -14.34 17.49
N LYS A 227 4.09 -14.56 17.66
CA LYS A 227 3.57 -15.70 18.43
C LYS A 227 3.81 -17.04 17.73
N ASN A 228 3.65 -17.11 16.40
CA ASN A 228 4.03 -18.27 15.57
C ASN A 228 5.52 -18.61 15.77
N LEU A 229 6.37 -17.60 15.78
CA LEU A 229 7.80 -17.74 16.00
C LEU A 229 8.09 -18.36 17.39
N ALA A 230 7.42 -17.87 18.45
CA ALA A 230 7.55 -18.43 19.80
C ALA A 230 7.09 -19.89 19.87
N TYR A 231 5.97 -20.22 19.22
CA TYR A 231 5.47 -21.60 19.13
C TYR A 231 6.48 -22.53 18.44
N GLY A 232 7.08 -22.09 17.32
CA GLY A 232 8.10 -22.85 16.60
C GLY A 232 9.37 -23.15 17.41
N MET A 233 9.67 -22.35 18.45
CA MET A 233 10.79 -22.58 19.36
C MET A 233 10.49 -23.59 20.47
N THR A 234 9.21 -23.82 20.80
CA THR A 234 8.81 -24.56 22.01
C THR A 234 8.02 -25.84 21.74
N ALA A 235 7.26 -25.91 20.65
CA ALA A 235 6.22 -26.92 20.47
C ALA A 235 6.70 -28.32 20.02
N LEU A 236 7.95 -28.49 19.58
CA LEU A 236 8.45 -29.75 19.01
C LEU A 236 9.39 -30.52 19.94
N GLY A 237 9.06 -30.60 21.23
CA GLY A 237 9.73 -31.52 22.16
C GLY A 237 11.20 -31.19 22.45
N GLY A 238 11.63 -29.93 22.24
CA GLY A 238 12.98 -29.44 22.54
C GLY A 238 13.89 -29.28 21.32
N ASP A 239 13.54 -29.84 20.16
CA ASP A 239 14.24 -29.61 18.91
C ASP A 239 13.61 -28.42 18.18
N THR A 240 14.37 -27.33 18.05
CA THR A 240 13.91 -26.16 17.30
C THR A 240 13.72 -26.47 15.81
N ILE A 241 12.79 -25.77 15.16
CA ILE A 241 12.67 -25.77 13.69
C ILE A 241 13.80 -24.99 13.01
N PHE A 242 14.59 -24.24 13.78
CA PHE A 242 15.61 -23.33 13.25
C PHE A 242 16.99 -24.00 13.13
N VAL A 243 17.80 -23.50 12.18
CA VAL A 243 19.20 -23.90 12.02
C VAL A 243 20.00 -23.59 13.28
N ASN A 244 19.74 -22.44 13.91
CA ASN A 244 20.33 -22.08 15.20
C ASN A 244 19.51 -22.67 16.35
N THR A 245 20.04 -23.71 16.98
CA THR A 245 19.38 -24.42 18.09
C THR A 245 19.42 -23.72 19.43
N ALA A 246 20.18 -22.63 19.55
CA ALA A 246 20.26 -21.84 20.78
C ALA A 246 19.19 -20.74 20.90
N LEU A 247 18.34 -20.57 19.88
CA LEU A 247 17.27 -19.56 19.90
C LEU A 247 16.21 -19.88 20.94
N THR A 248 15.77 -18.86 21.66
CA THR A 248 14.73 -18.95 22.70
C THR A 248 13.69 -17.86 22.53
N GLU A 249 12.58 -17.91 23.25
CA GLU A 249 11.55 -16.86 23.22
C GLU A 249 12.10 -15.46 23.57
N LYS A 250 13.21 -15.38 24.34
CA LYS A 250 13.87 -14.12 24.68
C LYS A 250 14.54 -13.44 23.48
N ASP A 251 14.75 -14.18 22.40
CA ASP A 251 15.29 -13.67 21.14
C ASP A 251 14.26 -12.94 20.28
N ILE A 252 12.98 -13.06 20.64
CA ILE A 252 11.85 -12.42 19.97
C ILE A 252 11.68 -11.02 20.56
N ILE A 253 11.44 -10.06 19.68
CA ILE A 253 11.21 -8.67 20.10
C ILE A 253 9.90 -8.50 20.86
N ALA A 254 9.77 -7.40 21.59
CA ALA A 254 8.50 -7.00 22.18
C ALA A 254 7.41 -6.82 21.11
N PRO A 255 6.11 -7.02 21.47
CA PRO A 255 5.00 -6.80 20.56
C PRO A 255 5.04 -5.42 19.91
N ILE A 256 4.74 -5.41 18.62
CA ILE A 256 4.64 -4.19 17.82
C ILE A 256 3.33 -3.48 18.17
N THR A 257 3.35 -2.16 18.22
CA THR A 257 2.19 -1.32 18.50
C THR A 257 1.88 -0.41 17.31
N VAL A 258 0.70 0.21 17.33
CA VAL A 258 0.32 1.19 16.30
C VAL A 258 1.31 2.36 16.20
N ASN A 259 2.00 2.71 17.28
CA ASN A 259 2.98 3.81 17.31
C ASN A 259 4.31 3.46 16.63
N ASP A 260 4.56 2.17 16.37
CA ASP A 260 5.77 1.70 15.70
C ASP A 260 5.69 1.82 14.16
N LEU A 261 4.50 2.13 13.63
CA LEU A 261 4.23 2.23 12.19
C LEU A 261 3.84 3.67 11.82
N TYR A 262 4.18 4.05 10.58
CA TYR A 262 3.70 5.30 10.00
C TYR A 262 2.17 5.26 9.81
N HIS A 263 1.50 6.40 9.95
CA HIS A 263 0.05 6.50 9.78
C HIS A 263 -0.26 7.26 8.49
N PRO A 264 -0.71 6.55 7.42
CA PRO A 264 -1.04 7.19 6.15
C PRO A 264 -2.13 8.25 6.29
N ASN A 265 -2.02 9.33 5.51
CA ASN A 265 -3.12 10.26 5.28
C ASN A 265 -3.63 10.16 3.84
N PHE A 266 -4.28 9.04 3.54
CA PHE A 266 -4.76 8.72 2.20
C PHE A 266 -5.81 9.71 1.69
N VAL A 267 -6.71 10.20 2.55
CA VAL A 267 -7.75 11.16 2.15
C VAL A 267 -7.11 12.48 1.72
N SER A 268 -6.17 13.02 2.50
CA SER A 268 -5.47 14.26 2.11
C SER A 268 -4.65 14.06 0.83
N ALA A 269 -3.99 12.92 0.69
CA ALA A 269 -3.23 12.61 -0.52
C ALA A 269 -4.15 12.49 -1.75
N LEU A 270 -5.31 11.86 -1.60
CA LEU A 270 -6.34 11.73 -2.63
C LEU A 270 -6.90 13.09 -3.04
N ASP A 271 -7.28 13.93 -2.09
CA ASP A 271 -7.85 15.26 -2.36
C ASP A 271 -6.83 16.21 -2.99
N THR A 272 -5.57 16.12 -2.57
CA THR A 272 -4.45 16.85 -3.21
C THR A 272 -4.30 16.41 -4.68
N THR A 273 -4.32 15.10 -4.92
CA THR A 273 -4.20 14.53 -6.27
C THR A 273 -5.38 14.90 -7.16
N ARG A 274 -6.59 14.89 -6.62
CA ARG A 274 -7.82 15.34 -7.31
C ARG A 274 -7.70 16.82 -7.70
N THR A 275 -7.24 17.66 -6.78
CA THR A 275 -7.04 19.10 -7.03
C THR A 275 -6.03 19.33 -8.16
N GLY A 276 -4.88 18.65 -8.10
CA GLY A 276 -3.88 18.71 -9.18
C GLY A 276 -4.43 18.23 -10.52
N THR A 277 -5.21 17.15 -10.50
CA THR A 277 -5.84 16.59 -11.70
C THR A 277 -6.82 17.58 -12.33
N VAL A 278 -7.64 18.28 -11.51
CA VAL A 278 -8.52 19.36 -12.01
C VAL A 278 -7.71 20.47 -12.67
N PHE A 279 -6.60 20.91 -12.06
CA PHE A 279 -5.76 21.94 -12.67
C PHE A 279 -5.15 21.50 -14.01
N ILE A 280 -4.68 20.26 -14.12
CA ILE A 280 -4.18 19.69 -15.38
C ILE A 280 -5.31 19.64 -16.42
N LEU A 281 -6.50 19.17 -16.06
CA LEU A 281 -7.63 19.06 -16.97
C LEU A 281 -8.20 20.41 -17.41
N MET A 282 -8.13 21.44 -16.55
CA MET A 282 -8.53 22.81 -16.88
C MET A 282 -7.52 23.51 -17.80
N TRP A 283 -6.26 23.11 -17.77
CA TRP A 283 -5.18 23.80 -18.48
C TRP A 283 -5.40 23.95 -19.99
N PRO A 284 -5.87 22.94 -20.76
CA PRO A 284 -6.18 23.10 -22.19
C PRO A 284 -7.27 24.14 -22.47
N PHE A 285 -8.29 24.24 -21.61
CA PHE A 285 -9.37 25.22 -21.76
C PHE A 285 -8.88 26.63 -21.47
N LEU A 286 -8.06 26.78 -20.42
CA LEU A 286 -7.40 28.05 -20.10
C LEU A 286 -6.48 28.48 -21.25
N LEU A 287 -5.72 27.54 -21.81
CA LEU A 287 -4.87 27.79 -22.96
C LEU A 287 -5.68 28.28 -24.16
N ALA A 288 -6.78 27.58 -24.50
CA ALA A 288 -7.65 27.98 -25.60
C ALA A 288 -8.27 29.38 -25.41
N ALA A 289 -8.66 29.74 -24.18
CA ALA A 289 -9.24 31.04 -23.86
C ALA A 289 -8.20 32.18 -23.84
N ILE A 290 -7.01 31.92 -23.31
CA ILE A 290 -5.98 32.95 -23.06
C ILE A 290 -5.07 33.16 -24.28
N LEU A 291 -4.79 32.11 -25.06
CA LEU A 291 -3.84 32.15 -26.17
C LEU A 291 -4.20 33.20 -27.25
N PRO A 292 -5.46 33.35 -27.71
CA PRO A 292 -5.81 34.39 -28.68
C PRO A 292 -5.52 35.80 -28.16
N VAL A 293 -5.78 36.05 -26.87
CA VAL A 293 -5.52 37.33 -26.22
C VAL A 293 -4.01 37.61 -26.15
N LEU A 294 -3.22 36.60 -25.77
CA LEU A 294 -1.76 36.70 -25.77
C LEU A 294 -1.20 37.05 -27.16
N VAL A 295 -1.66 36.35 -28.21
CA VAL A 295 -1.24 36.59 -29.59
C VAL A 295 -1.55 38.03 -30.03
N ILE A 296 -2.75 38.53 -29.73
CA ILE A 296 -3.14 39.92 -30.05
C ILE A 296 -2.23 40.93 -29.34
N ILE A 297 -1.93 40.71 -28.05
CA ILE A 297 -1.03 41.57 -27.27
C ILE A 297 0.38 41.58 -27.89
N ILE A 298 0.92 40.40 -28.23
CA ILE A 298 2.26 40.25 -28.83
C ILE A 298 2.34 40.96 -30.18
N ILE A 299 1.34 40.76 -31.07
CA ILE A 299 1.31 41.43 -32.38
C ILE A 299 1.30 42.95 -32.22
N LYS A 300 0.50 43.48 -31.30
CA LYS A 300 0.42 44.93 -31.05
C LYS A 300 1.72 45.49 -30.48
N LEU A 301 2.33 44.80 -29.52
CA LEU A 301 3.63 45.20 -28.97
C LEU A 301 4.74 45.18 -30.03
N LYS A 302 4.68 44.25 -30.99
CA LYS A 302 5.61 44.19 -32.13
C LYS A 302 5.40 45.36 -33.10
N LYS A 303 4.15 45.72 -33.39
CA LYS A 303 3.80 46.88 -34.24
C LYS A 303 4.23 48.22 -33.62
N GLU A 304 4.26 48.34 -32.28
CA GLU A 304 4.73 49.54 -31.55
C GLU A 304 6.27 49.60 -31.36
N LYS A 305 7.01 48.63 -31.90
CA LYS A 305 8.49 48.65 -31.94
C LYS A 305 9.03 49.05 -33.32
N ILE A 306 8.18 49.10 -34.34
CA ILE A 306 8.45 49.62 -35.70
C ILE A 306 7.97 51.08 -35.71
#